data_AF-A0A9E4CEI6-F1
#
_entry.id   AF-A0A9E4CEI6-F1
#
_cell.length_a   1.000
_cell.length_b   1.000
_cell.length_c   1.000
_cell.angle_alpha   90.00
_cell.angle_beta   90.00
_cell.angle_gamma   90.00
#
_symmetry.space_group_name_H-M   'P 1'
#
loop_
_entity.id
_entity.type
_entity.pdbx_description
1 polymer ?
#
loop_
_entity_poly.entity_id
_entity_poly.type
_entity_poly.pdbx_seq_one_letter_code
_entity_poly.pdbx_strand_id
1 'polypeptide(L)'
;MLIFVLIMGSVLLFVSFWRGRRARERRHRQCSRLRAWAASHDALDPVVQQWIARLSTDEIEVLYTLLNGYCASLQWQLDWLFAPQIKKAPELQAVLEESIRIYARMLLLSLQMELDVLAYQSYLEFEKRPAARKQRPLVNKLYAKIDRSALTPPPTRALHRLAHKKVTPKAQVAAIRKAFAEDPVKTMQFLKEILADDVLNTVTDVRREQGSLGLTLAPNSA
;
A
#
# COMPACT_ATOMS: atom_id res chain seq x y z
N MET A 1 -41.12 -14.27 -32.64
CA MET A 1 -40.14 -14.88 -31.70
C MET A 1 -38.89 -14.04 -31.49
N LEU A 2 -38.22 -13.52 -32.53
CA LEU A 2 -37.00 -12.70 -32.40
C LEU A 2 -37.09 -11.51 -31.41
N ILE A 3 -38.21 -10.79 -31.40
CA ILE A 3 -38.42 -9.65 -30.49
C ILE A 3 -38.39 -10.07 -29.01
N PHE A 4 -38.99 -11.21 -28.66
CA PHE A 4 -38.98 -11.71 -27.28
C PHE A 4 -37.58 -12.14 -26.82
N VAL A 5 -36.76 -12.71 -27.71
CA VAL A 5 -35.37 -13.09 -27.41
C VAL A 5 -34.51 -11.85 -27.16
N LEU A 6 -34.71 -10.79 -27.96
CA LEU A 6 -34.02 -9.52 -27.78
C LEU A 6 -34.40 -8.84 -26.45
N ILE A 7 -35.70 -8.79 -26.12
CA ILE A 7 -36.17 -8.20 -24.85
C ILE A 7 -35.62 -8.98 -23.64
N MET A 8 -35.66 -10.32 -23.67
CA MET A 8 -35.10 -11.16 -22.60
C MET A 8 -33.59 -10.95 -22.44
N GLY A 9 -32.85 -10.87 -23.55
CA GLY A 9 -31.41 -10.56 -23.52
C GLY A 9 -31.11 -9.20 -22.89
N SER A 10 -31.85 -8.16 -23.26
CA SER A 10 -31.71 -6.82 -22.68
C SER A 10 -32.02 -6.77 -21.18
N VAL A 11 -33.06 -7.47 -20.72
CA VAL A 11 -33.41 -7.56 -19.31
C VAL A 11 -32.32 -8.26 -18.50
N LEU A 12 -31.76 -9.37 -19.00
CA LEU A 12 -30.67 -10.09 -18.33
C LEU A 12 -29.40 -9.24 -18.22
N LEU A 13 -29.03 -8.53 -19.28
CA LEU A 13 -27.89 -7.60 -19.26
C LEU A 13 -28.11 -6.45 -18.27
N PHE A 14 -29.31 -5.89 -18.23
CA PHE A 14 -29.67 -4.83 -17.28
C PHE A 14 -29.62 -5.33 -15.83
N VAL A 15 -30.16 -6.52 -15.54
CA VAL A 15 -30.11 -7.13 -14.20
C VAL A 15 -28.67 -7.41 -13.77
N SER A 16 -27.83 -7.95 -14.66
CA SER A 16 -26.41 -8.18 -14.39
C SER A 16 -25.67 -6.88 -14.07
N PHE A 17 -25.88 -5.85 -14.89
CA PHE A 17 -25.30 -4.52 -14.67
C PHE A 17 -25.75 -3.91 -13.33
N TRP A 18 -27.04 -4.01 -13.00
CA TRP A 18 -27.58 -3.53 -11.71
C TRP A 18 -27.04 -4.31 -10.51
N ARG A 19 -26.87 -5.63 -10.62
CA ARG A 19 -26.26 -6.45 -9.57
C ARG A 19 -24.81 -6.03 -9.34
N GLY A 20 -24.03 -5.82 -10.41
CA GLY A 20 -22.65 -5.35 -10.32
C GLY A 20 -22.55 -3.99 -9.61
N ARG A 21 -23.42 -3.04 -9.98
CA ARG A 21 -23.45 -1.72 -9.35
C ARG A 21 -23.78 -1.79 -7.85
N ARG A 22 -24.82 -2.55 -7.47
CA ARG A 22 -25.19 -2.71 -6.05
C ARG A 22 -24.10 -3.40 -5.23
N ALA A 23 -23.37 -4.36 -5.81
CA ALA A 23 -22.27 -5.03 -5.12
C ALA A 23 -21.13 -4.04 -4.83
N ARG A 24 -20.78 -3.16 -5.78
CA ARG A 24 -19.77 -2.11 -5.57
C ARG A 24 -20.20 -1.11 -4.49
N GLU A 25 -21.45 -0.66 -4.52
CA GLU A 25 -21.97 0.26 -3.49
C GLU A 25 -21.94 -0.37 -2.09
N ARG A 26 -22.27 -1.65 -1.97
CA ARG A 26 -22.16 -2.39 -0.70
C ARG A 26 -20.72 -2.47 -0.21
N ARG A 27 -19.77 -2.85 -1.08
CA ARG A 27 -18.35 -2.89 -0.75
C ARG A 27 -17.83 -1.54 -0.29
N HIS A 28 -18.19 -0.48 -1.00
CA HIS A 28 -17.77 0.87 -0.63
C HIS A 28 -18.29 1.28 0.77
N ARG A 29 -19.56 0.96 1.07
CA ARG A 29 -20.13 1.19 2.41
C ARG A 29 -19.43 0.36 3.48
N GLN A 30 -19.11 -0.90 3.20
CA GLN A 30 -18.38 -1.77 4.12
C GLN A 30 -16.96 -1.25 4.40
N CYS A 31 -16.22 -0.83 3.37
CA CYS A 31 -14.90 -0.23 3.53
C CYS A 31 -14.95 1.10 4.32
N SER A 32 -15.97 1.93 4.07
CA SER A 32 -16.21 3.15 4.84
C SER A 32 -16.49 2.86 6.31
N ARG A 33 -17.30 1.84 6.62
CA ARG A 33 -17.54 1.38 8.00
C ARG A 33 -16.28 0.85 8.66
N LEU A 34 -15.45 0.09 7.94
CA LEU A 34 -14.18 -0.40 8.45
C LEU A 34 -13.23 0.76 8.81
N ARG A 35 -13.11 1.77 7.95
CA ARG A 35 -12.31 2.97 8.26
C ARG A 35 -12.88 3.74 9.46
N ALA A 36 -14.19 3.94 9.50
CA ALA A 36 -14.83 4.64 10.60
C ALA A 36 -14.64 3.90 11.93
N TRP A 37 -14.80 2.57 11.92
CA TRP A 37 -14.53 1.72 13.07
C TRP A 37 -13.08 1.87 13.53
N ALA A 38 -12.10 1.69 12.63
CA ALA A 38 -10.69 1.79 12.96
C ALA A 38 -10.32 3.18 13.51
N ALA A 39 -10.90 4.25 12.99
CA ALA A 39 -10.68 5.62 13.47
C ALA A 39 -11.32 5.89 14.85
N SER A 40 -12.42 5.21 15.18
CA SER A 40 -13.14 5.39 16.45
C SER A 40 -12.69 4.47 17.58
N HIS A 41 -11.83 3.47 17.28
CA HIS A 41 -11.54 2.39 18.21
C HIS A 41 -10.19 2.61 18.91
N ASP A 42 -10.24 3.22 20.09
CA ASP A 42 -9.07 3.61 20.88
C ASP A 42 -8.13 2.44 21.25
N ALA A 43 -8.65 1.21 21.30
CA ALA A 43 -7.86 0.01 21.60
C ALA A 43 -7.04 -0.50 20.38
N LEU A 44 -7.26 0.05 19.18
CA LEU A 44 -6.46 -0.27 18.01
C LEU A 44 -5.08 0.39 18.13
N ASP A 45 -4.03 -0.34 17.77
CA ASP A 45 -2.66 0.20 17.74
C ASP A 45 -2.62 1.48 16.86
N PRO A 46 -2.13 2.63 17.37
CA PRO A 46 -2.06 3.88 16.62
C PRO A 46 -1.38 3.75 15.26
N VAL A 47 -0.38 2.86 15.15
CA VAL A 47 0.31 2.59 13.89
C VAL A 47 -0.62 1.90 12.89
N VAL A 48 -1.42 0.94 13.35
CA VAL A 48 -2.42 0.25 12.53
C VAL A 48 -3.55 1.19 12.14
N GLN A 49 -4.03 2.03 13.05
CA GLN A 49 -5.03 3.07 12.76
C GLN A 49 -4.54 4.00 11.64
N GLN A 50 -3.33 4.55 11.80
CA GLN A 50 -2.75 5.45 10.81
C GLN A 50 -2.52 4.76 9.47
N TRP A 51 -2.07 3.50 9.48
CA TRP A 51 -1.92 2.71 8.27
C TRP A 51 -3.26 2.54 7.54
N ILE A 52 -4.31 2.08 8.22
CA ILE A 52 -5.66 1.91 7.65
C ILE A 52 -6.21 3.24 7.11
N ALA A 53 -5.98 4.34 7.82
CA ALA A 53 -6.42 5.67 7.40
C ALA A 53 -5.73 6.16 6.12
N ARG A 54 -4.50 5.72 5.86
CA ARG A 54 -3.71 6.09 4.67
C ARG A 54 -3.97 5.21 3.45
N LEU A 55 -4.61 4.05 3.62
CA LEU A 55 -4.94 3.17 2.50
C LEU A 55 -5.83 3.88 1.49
N SER A 56 -5.50 3.75 0.20
CA SER A 56 -6.36 4.14 -0.91
C SER A 56 -7.66 3.32 -0.94
N THR A 57 -8.63 3.72 -1.79
CA THR A 57 -9.90 2.98 -1.93
C THR A 57 -9.71 1.53 -2.37
N ASP A 58 -8.71 1.25 -3.20
CA ASP A 58 -8.48 -0.11 -3.69
C ASP A 58 -7.77 -0.95 -2.62
N GLU A 59 -6.80 -0.36 -1.92
CA GLU A 59 -6.09 -1.04 -0.83
C GLU A 59 -7.00 -1.36 0.36
N ILE A 60 -7.95 -0.48 0.71
CA ILE A 60 -8.93 -0.79 1.77
C ILE A 60 -9.88 -1.91 1.34
N GLU A 61 -10.21 -2.03 0.05
CA GLU A 61 -11.01 -3.13 -0.46
C GLU A 61 -10.26 -4.46 -0.39
N VAL A 62 -8.95 -4.46 -0.69
CA VAL A 62 -8.08 -5.62 -0.51
C VAL A 62 -8.00 -5.99 0.97
N LEU A 63 -7.77 -5.02 1.86
CA LEU A 63 -7.76 -5.26 3.30
C LEU A 63 -9.09 -5.84 3.79
N TYR A 64 -10.23 -5.25 3.40
CA TYR A 64 -11.55 -5.77 3.75
C TYR A 64 -11.74 -7.22 3.27
N THR A 65 -11.29 -7.53 2.05
CA THR A 65 -11.36 -8.89 1.50
C THR A 65 -10.52 -9.87 2.31
N LEU A 66 -9.31 -9.50 2.71
CA LEU A 66 -8.43 -10.31 3.56
C LEU A 66 -9.03 -10.54 4.95
N LEU A 67 -9.50 -9.47 5.61
CA LEU A 67 -10.18 -9.55 6.91
C LEU A 67 -11.42 -10.45 6.83
N ASN A 68 -12.23 -10.29 5.77
CA ASN A 68 -13.42 -11.10 5.58
C ASN A 68 -13.07 -12.57 5.33
N GLY A 69 -12.02 -12.86 4.56
CA GLY A 69 -11.51 -14.22 4.37
C GLY A 69 -11.03 -14.85 5.68
N TYR A 70 -10.30 -14.09 6.49
CA TYR A 70 -9.90 -14.51 7.84
C TYR A 70 -11.10 -14.81 8.73
N CYS A 71 -12.08 -13.90 8.83
CA CYS A 71 -13.30 -14.13 9.61
C CYS A 71 -14.06 -15.37 9.12
N ALA A 72 -14.17 -15.55 7.79
CA ALA A 72 -14.84 -16.71 7.21
C ALA A 72 -14.13 -18.03 7.57
N SER A 73 -12.79 -18.02 7.66
CA SER A 73 -12.02 -19.20 8.10
C SER A 73 -12.31 -19.60 9.56
N LEU A 74 -12.76 -18.64 10.37
CA LEU A 74 -13.21 -18.85 11.76
C LEU A 74 -14.74 -19.09 11.85
N GLN A 75 -15.42 -19.27 10.72
CA GLN A 75 -16.89 -19.41 10.62
C GLN A 75 -17.66 -18.17 11.11
N TRP A 76 -17.06 -16.98 11.02
CA TRP A 76 -17.68 -15.70 11.36
C TRP A 76 -17.86 -14.82 10.13
N GLN A 77 -18.68 -13.77 10.27
CA GLN A 77 -18.83 -12.75 9.24
C GLN A 77 -18.27 -11.43 9.75
N LEU A 78 -17.43 -10.78 8.95
CA LEU A 78 -16.86 -9.46 9.31
C LEU A 78 -17.95 -8.42 9.56
N ASP A 79 -19.09 -8.52 8.87
CA ASP A 79 -20.23 -7.63 9.05
C ASP A 79 -20.83 -7.66 10.47
N TRP A 80 -20.58 -8.73 11.25
CA TRP A 80 -21.01 -8.81 12.65
C TRP A 80 -20.35 -7.74 13.52
N LEU A 81 -19.14 -7.29 13.17
CA LEU A 81 -18.45 -6.17 13.82
C LEU A 81 -19.29 -4.89 13.83
N PHE A 82 -20.08 -4.68 12.78
CA PHE A 82 -20.89 -3.48 12.60
C PHE A 82 -22.37 -3.71 12.95
N ALA A 83 -22.75 -4.93 13.32
CA ALA A 83 -24.13 -5.29 13.57
C ALA A 83 -24.58 -4.74 14.93
N PRO A 84 -25.69 -4.00 15.04
CA PRO A 84 -26.16 -3.46 16.33
C PRO A 84 -26.46 -4.57 17.36
N GLN A 85 -26.73 -5.79 16.90
CA GLN A 85 -26.97 -6.96 17.74
C GLN A 85 -25.74 -7.37 18.54
N ILE A 86 -24.51 -7.11 18.03
CA ILE A 86 -23.28 -7.50 18.72
C ILE A 86 -23.13 -6.80 20.07
N LYS A 87 -23.73 -5.61 20.21
CA LYS A 87 -23.76 -4.83 21.46
C LYS A 87 -24.46 -5.56 22.61
N LYS A 88 -25.28 -6.58 22.30
CA LYS A 88 -25.93 -7.42 23.32
C LYS A 88 -25.00 -8.50 23.88
N ALA A 89 -23.85 -8.74 23.23
CA ALA A 89 -22.86 -9.74 23.60
C ALA A 89 -21.47 -9.09 23.65
N PRO A 90 -21.17 -8.29 24.69
CA PRO A 90 -19.95 -7.49 24.76
C PRO A 90 -18.67 -8.33 24.75
N GLU A 91 -18.70 -9.52 25.35
CA GLU A 91 -17.57 -10.46 25.30
C GLU A 91 -17.27 -10.91 23.87
N LEU A 92 -18.30 -11.24 23.10
CA LEU A 92 -18.14 -11.61 21.69
C LEU A 92 -17.66 -10.43 20.85
N GLN A 93 -18.18 -9.22 21.10
CA GLN A 93 -17.70 -8.01 20.45
C GLN A 93 -16.20 -7.81 20.70
N ALA A 94 -15.75 -7.91 21.95
CA ALA A 94 -14.35 -7.75 22.32
C ALA A 94 -13.45 -8.79 21.64
N VAL A 95 -13.87 -10.06 21.59
CA VAL A 95 -13.13 -11.13 20.92
C VAL A 95 -13.03 -10.88 19.40
N LEU A 96 -14.11 -10.42 18.76
CA LEU A 96 -14.10 -10.08 17.34
C LEU A 96 -13.17 -8.90 17.04
N GLU A 97 -13.29 -7.82 17.80
CA GLU A 97 -12.44 -6.64 17.68
C GLU A 97 -10.96 -6.99 17.87
N GLU A 98 -10.65 -7.79 18.90
CA GLU A 98 -9.29 -8.25 19.18
C GLU A 98 -8.73 -9.11 18.06
N SER A 99 -9.52 -10.05 17.55
CA SER A 99 -9.12 -10.93 16.45
C SER A 99 -8.78 -10.15 15.19
N ILE A 100 -9.60 -9.14 14.85
CA ILE A 100 -9.38 -8.27 13.70
C ILE A 100 -8.14 -7.40 13.90
N ARG A 101 -7.95 -6.85 15.12
CA ARG A 101 -6.78 -6.07 15.49
C ARG A 101 -5.49 -6.86 15.31
N ILE A 102 -5.42 -8.07 15.87
CA ILE A 102 -4.26 -8.95 15.75
C ILE A 102 -3.97 -9.25 14.29
N TYR A 103 -4.98 -9.63 13.51
CA TYR A 103 -4.78 -10.00 12.12
C TYR A 103 -4.34 -8.79 11.25
N ALA A 104 -4.95 -7.61 11.45
CA ALA A 104 -4.52 -6.39 10.77
C ALA A 104 -3.08 -6.02 11.11
N ARG A 105 -2.65 -6.19 12.37
CA ARG A 105 -1.26 -5.98 12.79
C ARG A 105 -0.31 -6.97 12.13
N MET A 106 -0.69 -8.25 12.03
CA MET A 106 0.12 -9.28 11.36
C MET A 106 0.27 -8.99 9.87
N LEU A 107 -0.79 -8.51 9.20
CA LEU A 107 -0.71 -8.06 7.81
C LEU A 107 0.26 -6.89 7.65
N LEU A 108 0.15 -5.86 8.49
CA LEU A 108 1.07 -4.73 8.45
C LEU A 108 2.53 -5.16 8.68
N LEU A 109 2.78 -6.01 9.67
CA LEU A 109 4.11 -6.53 9.96
C LEU A 109 4.67 -7.33 8.77
N SER A 110 3.84 -8.14 8.12
CA SER A 110 4.23 -8.92 6.95
C SER A 110 4.64 -8.02 5.78
N LEU A 111 3.90 -6.94 5.54
CA LEU A 111 4.25 -5.94 4.52
C LEU A 111 5.56 -5.22 4.85
N GLN A 112 5.80 -4.90 6.12
CA GLN A 112 7.06 -4.28 6.56
C GLN A 112 8.24 -5.23 6.36
N MET A 113 8.09 -6.52 6.68
CA MET A 113 9.11 -7.54 6.47
C MET A 113 9.40 -7.74 4.98
N GLU A 114 8.38 -7.72 4.12
CA GLU A 114 8.58 -7.78 2.66
C GLU A 114 9.42 -6.60 2.17
N LEU A 115 9.14 -5.38 2.65
CA LEU A 115 9.96 -4.20 2.34
C LEU A 115 11.39 -4.33 2.87
N ASP A 116 11.61 -4.89 4.06
CA ASP A 116 12.95 -5.16 4.59
C ASP A 116 13.73 -6.13 3.67
N VAL A 117 13.07 -7.20 3.21
CA VAL A 117 13.67 -8.17 2.28
C VAL A 117 14.01 -7.53 0.94
N LEU A 118 13.09 -6.74 0.37
CA LEU A 118 13.31 -6.03 -0.90
C LEU A 118 14.44 -4.99 -0.78
N ALA A 119 14.53 -4.30 0.35
CA ALA A 119 15.63 -3.38 0.63
C ALA A 119 16.97 -4.11 0.71
N TYR A 120 17.02 -5.23 1.43
CA TYR A 120 18.24 -6.03 1.51
C TYR A 120 18.65 -6.59 0.13
N GLN A 121 17.71 -7.09 -0.66
CA GLN A 121 17.99 -7.54 -2.04
C GLN A 121 18.52 -6.41 -2.91
N SER A 122 17.93 -5.22 -2.82
CA SER A 122 18.38 -4.03 -3.56
C SER A 122 19.79 -3.62 -3.15
N TYR A 123 20.11 -3.70 -1.85
CA TYR A 123 21.46 -3.48 -1.34
C TYR A 123 22.46 -4.50 -1.89
N LEU A 124 22.12 -5.80 -1.88
CA LEU A 124 22.98 -6.84 -2.44
C LEU A 124 23.24 -6.65 -3.94
N GLU A 125 22.23 -6.27 -4.72
CA GLU A 125 22.40 -6.01 -6.15
C GLU A 125 23.24 -4.74 -6.39
N PHE A 126 23.05 -3.70 -5.58
CA PHE A 126 23.90 -2.52 -5.57
C PHE A 126 25.37 -2.90 -5.29
N GLU A 127 25.65 -3.73 -4.29
CA GLU A 127 27.03 -4.13 -3.97
C GLU A 127 27.69 -4.96 -5.08
N LYS A 128 26.93 -5.85 -5.73
CA LYS A 128 27.42 -6.64 -6.86
C LYS A 128 27.75 -5.77 -8.08
N ARG A 129 26.90 -4.78 -8.39
CA ARG A 129 26.97 -4.01 -9.65
C ARG A 129 26.66 -2.52 -9.45
N PRO A 130 27.48 -1.77 -8.69
CA PRO A 130 27.15 -0.41 -8.28
C PRO A 130 27.13 0.60 -9.45
N ALA A 131 27.86 0.30 -10.54
CA ALA A 131 27.94 1.15 -11.73
C ALA A 131 26.91 0.78 -12.82
N ALA A 132 26.07 -0.23 -12.61
CA ALA A 132 25.11 -0.67 -13.62
C ALA A 132 24.09 0.44 -13.93
N ARG A 133 23.75 0.60 -15.21
CA ARG A 133 22.79 1.63 -15.65
C ARG A 133 21.43 1.53 -14.93
N LYS A 134 20.98 0.31 -14.64
CA LYS A 134 19.73 0.03 -13.91
C LYS A 134 19.77 0.52 -12.45
N GLN A 135 20.96 0.60 -11.84
CA GLN A 135 21.12 1.02 -10.44
C GLN A 135 21.24 2.54 -10.28
N ARG A 136 21.48 3.28 -11.38
CA ARG A 136 21.66 4.75 -11.32
C ARG A 136 20.50 5.49 -10.64
N PRO A 137 19.21 5.19 -10.88
CA PRO A 137 18.11 5.86 -10.20
C PRO A 137 18.16 5.64 -8.69
N LEU A 138 18.40 4.39 -8.26
CA LEU A 138 18.51 4.04 -6.84
C LEU A 138 19.69 4.76 -6.19
N VAL A 139 20.87 4.69 -6.80
CA VAL A 139 22.10 5.35 -6.32
C VAL A 139 21.89 6.86 -6.17
N ASN A 140 21.28 7.51 -7.17
CA ASN A 140 21.01 8.94 -7.11
C ASN A 140 20.06 9.31 -5.98
N LYS A 141 18.95 8.56 -5.81
CA LYS A 141 17.97 8.80 -4.74
C LYS A 141 18.57 8.56 -3.36
N LEU A 142 19.31 7.46 -3.20
CA LEU A 142 19.94 7.09 -1.93
C LEU A 142 21.03 8.08 -1.53
N TYR A 143 21.89 8.47 -2.47
CA TYR A 143 22.87 9.52 -2.26
C TYR A 143 22.20 10.84 -1.84
N ALA A 144 21.13 11.25 -2.52
CA ALA A 144 20.41 12.48 -2.18
C ALA A 144 19.79 12.42 -0.76
N LYS A 145 19.28 11.27 -0.31
CA LYS A 145 18.78 11.11 1.07
C LYS A 145 19.93 11.18 2.10
N ILE A 146 21.04 10.49 1.83
CA ILE A 146 22.22 10.51 2.71
C ILE A 146 22.77 11.93 2.84
N ASP A 147 22.99 12.61 1.72
CA ASP A 147 23.53 13.97 1.64
C ASP A 147 22.64 14.97 2.42
N ARG A 148 21.32 14.92 2.19
CA ARG A 148 20.36 15.75 2.95
C ARG A 148 20.38 15.46 4.45
N SER A 149 20.59 14.21 4.85
CA SER A 149 20.63 13.83 6.27
C SER A 149 21.93 14.21 6.97
N ALA A 150 23.01 14.43 6.22
CA ALA A 150 24.29 14.93 6.71
C ALA A 150 24.30 16.47 6.80
N LEU A 151 23.45 17.15 6.02
CA LEU A 151 23.29 18.60 5.97
C LEU A 151 22.23 19.10 6.97
N THR A 152 22.45 18.88 8.26
CA THR A 152 21.72 19.58 9.34
C THR A 152 22.67 20.63 9.91
N PRO A 153 22.69 21.88 9.41
CA PRO A 153 21.52 22.72 9.09
C PRO A 153 21.34 23.03 7.59
N PRO A 154 20.17 23.55 7.17
CA PRO A 154 19.89 23.83 5.76
C PRO A 154 20.95 24.76 5.17
N PRO A 155 21.56 24.40 4.03
CA PRO A 155 22.57 25.24 3.40
C PRO A 155 21.93 26.58 3.02
N THR A 156 22.50 27.67 3.52
CA THR A 156 22.18 29.03 3.08
C THR A 156 22.35 29.12 1.56
N ARG A 157 21.51 29.92 0.88
CA ARG A 157 21.46 30.06 -0.59
C ARG A 157 22.82 30.32 -1.27
N ALA A 158 23.83 30.75 -0.52
CA ALA A 158 25.22 30.93 -0.98
C ALA A 158 25.98 29.60 -1.27
N LEU A 159 25.69 28.51 -0.53
CA LEU A 159 26.34 27.20 -0.72
C LEU A 159 25.85 26.44 -1.96
N HIS A 160 24.63 26.73 -2.43
CA HIS A 160 24.07 26.13 -3.64
C HIS A 160 24.90 26.46 -4.91
N ARG A 161 25.54 27.63 -4.97
CA ARG A 161 26.37 28.03 -6.12
C ARG A 161 27.73 27.33 -6.17
N LEU A 162 28.29 26.93 -5.02
CA LEU A 162 29.58 26.22 -4.92
C LEU A 162 29.44 24.69 -5.03
N ALA A 163 28.25 24.15 -4.75
CA ALA A 163 27.95 22.71 -4.82
C ALA A 163 27.83 22.13 -6.25
N HIS A 164 28.00 22.94 -7.30
CA HIS A 164 27.91 22.50 -8.70
C HIS A 164 29.16 21.76 -9.23
N LYS A 165 30.05 21.28 -8.36
CA LYS A 165 31.01 20.24 -8.78
C LYS A 165 30.19 18.96 -8.95
N LYS A 166 29.84 18.61 -10.20
CA LYS A 166 29.10 17.38 -10.53
C LYS A 166 29.75 16.21 -9.79
N VAL A 167 29.09 15.71 -8.75
CA VAL A 167 29.56 14.55 -8.00
C VAL A 167 29.63 13.39 -8.98
N THR A 168 30.80 12.76 -9.08
CA THR A 168 30.98 11.65 -10.02
C THR A 168 30.19 10.43 -9.53
N PRO A 169 29.69 9.56 -10.42
CA PRO A 169 29.01 8.33 -10.00
C PRO A 169 29.86 7.47 -9.05
N LYS A 170 31.19 7.47 -9.24
CA LYS A 170 32.13 6.77 -8.35
C LYS A 170 32.12 7.36 -6.93
N ALA A 171 32.06 8.69 -6.80
CA ALA A 171 31.99 9.35 -5.50
C ALA A 171 30.65 9.09 -4.80
N GLN A 172 29.53 9.05 -5.53
CA GLN A 172 28.23 8.68 -4.96
C GLN A 172 28.23 7.26 -4.39
N VAL A 173 28.73 6.29 -5.15
CA VAL A 173 28.87 4.89 -4.71
C VAL A 173 29.74 4.79 -3.46
N ALA A 174 30.87 5.50 -3.43
CA ALA A 174 31.76 5.52 -2.27
C ALA A 174 31.09 6.11 -1.03
N ALA A 175 30.33 7.20 -1.19
CA ALA A 175 29.57 7.81 -0.09
C ALA A 175 28.48 6.88 0.45
N ILE A 176 27.75 6.17 -0.42
CA ILE A 176 26.74 5.19 -0.02
C ILE A 176 27.37 4.04 0.77
N ARG A 177 28.48 3.48 0.27
CA ARG A 177 29.22 2.42 0.98
C ARG A 177 29.72 2.87 2.34
N LYS A 178 30.24 4.09 2.42
CA LYS A 178 30.66 4.70 3.69
C LYS A 178 29.47 4.83 4.64
N ALA A 179 28.32 5.30 4.17
CA ALA A 179 27.11 5.40 4.99
C ALA A 179 26.63 4.04 5.52
N PHE A 180 26.66 2.99 4.70
CA PHE A 180 26.34 1.62 5.16
C PHE A 180 27.36 1.08 6.18
N ALA A 181 28.63 1.49 6.10
CA ALA A 181 29.64 1.10 7.07
C ALA A 181 29.50 1.86 8.40
N GLU A 182 29.10 3.13 8.37
CA GLU A 182 28.97 3.98 9.56
C GLU A 182 27.62 3.77 10.28
N ASP A 183 26.51 3.73 9.53
CA ASP A 183 25.16 3.57 10.06
C ASP A 183 24.30 2.71 9.10
N PRO A 184 24.44 1.36 9.18
CA PRO A 184 23.70 0.45 8.31
C PRO A 184 22.19 0.54 8.55
N VAL A 185 21.75 0.80 9.79
CA VAL A 185 20.32 0.83 10.15
C VAL A 185 19.63 2.02 9.50
N LYS A 186 20.18 3.23 9.66
CA LYS A 186 19.64 4.44 9.04
C LYS A 186 19.72 4.40 7.53
N THR A 187 20.82 3.89 6.99
CA THR A 187 20.98 3.79 5.52
C THR A 187 20.00 2.77 4.92
N MET A 188 19.76 1.66 5.60
CA MET A 188 18.71 0.71 5.22
C MET A 188 17.32 1.33 5.30
N GLN A 189 17.06 2.15 6.32
CA GLN A 189 15.81 2.90 6.43
C GLN A 189 15.59 3.85 5.24
N PHE A 190 16.62 4.57 4.79
CA PHE A 190 16.53 5.39 3.58
C PHE A 190 16.23 4.57 2.32
N LEU A 191 16.83 3.38 2.22
CA LEU A 191 16.56 2.47 1.11
C LEU A 191 15.10 2.01 1.11
N LYS A 192 14.55 1.65 2.28
CA LYS A 192 13.15 1.28 2.43
C LYS A 192 12.20 2.38 2.04
N GLU A 193 12.47 3.61 2.45
CA GLU A 193 11.66 4.77 2.06
C GLU A 193 11.66 4.98 0.55
N ILE A 194 12.82 4.84 -0.11
CA ILE A 194 12.92 4.97 -1.58
C ILE A 194 12.11 3.87 -2.27
N LEU A 195 12.18 2.64 -1.78
CA LEU A 195 11.45 1.52 -2.37
C LEU A 195 9.94 1.63 -2.15
N ALA A 196 9.51 2.09 -0.96
CA ALA A 196 8.11 2.35 -0.68
C ALA A 196 7.52 3.41 -1.63
N ASP A 197 8.26 4.50 -1.88
CA ASP A 197 7.86 5.54 -2.83
C ASP A 197 7.74 4.98 -4.27
N ASP A 198 8.66 4.11 -4.68
CA ASP A 198 8.66 3.52 -6.02
C ASP A 198 7.54 2.51 -6.25
N VAL A 199 7.19 1.72 -5.23
CA VAL A 199 6.02 0.84 -5.27
C VAL A 199 4.74 1.67 -5.42
N LEU A 200 4.59 2.73 -4.63
CA LEU A 200 3.44 3.64 -4.72
C LEU A 200 3.32 4.28 -6.11
N ASN A 201 4.43 4.79 -6.65
CA ASN A 201 4.44 5.41 -7.99
C ASN A 201 4.07 4.40 -9.09
N THR A 202 4.60 3.17 -9.02
CA THR A 202 4.29 2.12 -10.00
C THR A 202 2.81 1.77 -10.01
N VAL A 203 2.19 1.65 -8.83
CA VAL A 203 0.74 1.40 -8.70
C VAL A 203 -0.06 2.56 -9.29
N THR A 204 0.36 3.80 -9.07
CA THR A 204 -0.34 4.97 -9.63
C THR A 204 -0.22 5.09 -11.15
N ASP A 205 0.91 4.70 -11.73
CA ASP A 205 1.14 4.79 -13.18
C ASP A 205 0.36 3.72 -13.94
N VAL A 206 0.33 2.48 -13.43
CA VAL A 206 -0.55 1.41 -13.96
C VAL A 206 -2.01 1.86 -13.94
N ARG A 207 -2.43 2.56 -12.89
CA ARG A 207 -3.80 3.09 -12.78
C ARG A 207 -4.11 4.18 -13.81
N ARG A 208 -3.15 5.08 -14.09
CA ARG A 208 -3.32 6.12 -15.12
C ARG A 208 -3.42 5.52 -16.52
N GLU A 209 -2.61 4.51 -16.81
CA GLU A 209 -2.66 3.81 -18.11
C GLU A 209 -3.99 3.08 -18.29
N GLN A 210 -4.49 2.38 -17.25
CA GLN A 210 -5.80 1.74 -17.30
C GLN A 210 -6.97 2.74 -17.41
N GLY A 211 -6.87 3.90 -16.75
CA GLY A 211 -7.86 4.98 -16.86
C GLY A 211 -7.84 5.69 -18.22
N SER A 212 -6.67 5.86 -18.82
CA SER A 212 -6.49 6.52 -20.13
C SER A 212 -6.89 5.62 -21.30
N LEU A 213 -6.80 4.30 -21.15
CA LEU A 213 -7.13 3.37 -22.22
C LEU A 213 -8.63 3.13 -22.40
N GLY A 214 -9.49 3.72 -21.55
CA GLY A 214 -10.94 3.53 -21.66
C GLY A 214 -11.36 2.05 -21.68
N LEU A 215 -10.50 1.15 -21.15
CA LEU A 215 -10.75 -0.27 -21.08
C LEU A 215 -11.74 -0.52 -19.94
N THR A 216 -13.02 -0.23 -20.21
CA THR A 216 -14.11 -0.89 -19.51
C THR A 216 -13.94 -2.39 -19.75
N LEU A 217 -13.24 -3.05 -18.82
CA LEU A 217 -13.19 -4.51 -18.72
C LEU A 217 -14.63 -5.01 -18.73
N ALA A 218 -15.08 -5.48 -19.89
CA ALA A 218 -16.32 -6.21 -20.01
C ALA A 218 -16.19 -7.43 -19.09
N PRO A 219 -17.19 -7.72 -18.24
CA PRO A 219 -17.11 -8.86 -17.35
C PRO A 219 -17.02 -10.13 -18.20
N ASN A 220 -15.88 -10.81 -18.13
CA ASN A 220 -15.74 -12.17 -18.63
C ASN A 220 -16.76 -13.03 -17.89
N SER A 221 -17.77 -13.45 -18.63
CA SER A 221 -18.77 -14.41 -18.18
C SER A 221 -18.20 -15.80 -18.49
N ALA A 222 -17.84 -16.52 -17.43
CA ALA A 222 -17.73 -17.96 -17.42
C ALA A 222 -18.84 -18.49 -16.51
#